data_AF-W7SHG3-F1
#
_entry.id   AF-W7SHG3-F1
#
_cell.length_a   1.000
_cell.length_b   1.000
_cell.length_c   1.000
_cell.angle_alpha   90.00
_cell.angle_beta   90.00
_cell.angle_gamma   90.00
#
_symmetry.space_group_name_H-M   'P 1'
#
loop_
_entity.id
_entity.type
_entity.pdbx_description
1 polymer ?
#
loop_
_entity_poly.entity_id
_entity_poly.type
_entity_poly.pdbx_seq_one_letter_code
_entity_poly.pdbx_strand_id
1 'polypeptide(L)'
;MSAAQAAGDVVIVGADRMLKKRLDADEWMPGDGELASSVRTLQAGGHVVAVVSAHGLAGLAAADVGIGITRADTPPPWGSSVLCGPGLGEACLLLQSVPFARKASRRSAQMAIAGAVAGSLLAILGPTRAAPVRAQVPVQVAALLALAASTWWGSRPMRMPAPVPVTRTPWHAMPPTIVLDRLGTSPDGLDDKEATRRRQGRPDQEAVPRTGGVAETFLEELDNPVTPVLAGSAGLSWSVGSMIDTILILGVLGLNAFVGGTQRLGADRALHRLTEAVAVRTRLRRGEQRVEQSADQLVVGDVVELEAGDAVPADCRLLVAEDLEVDESSLTGESQVVGKTVDVAPARVIADRHCMLYQGTVVAAGSAVAVVTAVGTDTEIGRTTLMGGAPRSVGVHTRLNSLVRLALPISVGAGRDAVGH
;
A
#
# COMPACT_ATOMS: atom_id res chain seq x y z
N MET A 1 13.76 2.55 -0.75
CA MET A 1 14.24 2.11 -2.09
C MET A 1 13.14 2.19 -3.11
N SER A 2 12.03 1.44 -3.00
CA SER A 2 10.88 1.57 -3.92
C SER A 2 10.39 3.01 -4.11
N ALA A 3 10.27 3.78 -3.03
CA ALA A 3 9.94 5.21 -3.10
C ALA A 3 10.95 6.06 -3.88
N ALA A 4 12.25 5.75 -3.74
CA ALA A 4 13.31 6.46 -4.44
C ALA A 4 13.29 6.11 -5.95
N GLN A 5 13.16 4.82 -6.28
CA GLN A 5 13.03 4.34 -7.66
C GLN A 5 11.79 4.91 -8.37
N ALA A 6 10.68 5.10 -7.63
CA ALA A 6 9.50 5.76 -8.17
C ALA A 6 9.79 7.23 -8.51
N ALA A 7 10.60 7.92 -7.70
CA ALA A 7 10.97 9.31 -7.90
C ALA A 7 11.97 9.50 -9.06
N GLY A 8 12.90 8.58 -9.26
CA GLY A 8 13.90 8.60 -10.34
C GLY A 8 15.02 7.59 -10.12
N ASP A 9 16.14 7.80 -10.82
CA ASP A 9 17.32 6.94 -10.72
C ASP A 9 17.96 7.03 -9.32
N VAL A 10 18.34 5.87 -8.76
CA VAL A 10 18.83 5.74 -7.39
C VAL A 10 20.32 5.44 -7.39
N VAL A 11 21.08 6.37 -6.80
CA VAL A 11 22.53 6.21 -6.56
C VAL A 11 22.78 5.97 -5.08
N ILE A 12 23.47 4.88 -4.74
CA ILE A 12 23.88 4.60 -3.35
C ILE A 12 25.33 5.03 -3.14
N VAL A 13 25.56 5.84 -2.12
CA VAL A 13 26.89 6.30 -1.73
C VAL A 13 27.33 5.58 -0.45
N GLY A 14 28.48 4.94 -0.45
CA GLY A 14 29.01 4.27 0.75
C GLY A 14 30.19 3.35 0.48
N ALA A 15 30.79 2.80 1.54
CA ALA A 15 32.02 2.00 1.44
C ALA A 15 31.83 0.61 0.80
N ASP A 16 30.64 0.02 0.89
CA ASP A 16 30.38 -1.35 0.44
C ASP A 16 29.62 -1.40 -0.89
N ARG A 17 30.31 -1.83 -1.95
CA ARG A 17 29.74 -2.01 -3.30
C ARG A 17 28.66 -3.11 -3.35
N MET A 18 28.64 -4.05 -2.40
CA MET A 18 27.60 -5.09 -2.31
C MET A 18 26.24 -4.50 -1.92
N LEU A 19 26.20 -3.31 -1.31
CA LEU A 19 24.95 -2.61 -0.98
C LEU A 19 24.10 -2.33 -2.22
N LYS A 20 24.74 -2.04 -3.37
CA LYS A 20 24.05 -1.84 -4.65
C LYS A 20 23.13 -3.02 -4.99
N LYS A 21 23.69 -4.24 -4.95
CA LYS A 21 22.98 -5.48 -5.27
C LYS A 21 21.93 -5.84 -4.21
N ARG A 22 22.18 -5.51 -2.95
CA ARG A 22 21.26 -5.80 -1.84
C ARG A 22 20.04 -4.88 -1.83
N LEU A 23 20.22 -3.64 -2.27
CA LEU A 23 19.20 -2.59 -2.22
C LEU A 23 18.58 -2.27 -3.59
N ASP A 24 19.03 -2.96 -4.64
CA ASP A 24 18.52 -2.84 -6.01
C ASP A 24 18.65 -1.41 -6.57
N ALA A 25 19.80 -0.78 -6.32
CA ALA A 25 20.07 0.57 -6.81
C ALA A 25 20.68 0.56 -8.22
N ASP A 26 20.37 1.61 -8.99
CA ASP A 26 20.82 1.80 -10.37
C ASP A 26 22.34 1.99 -10.42
N GLU A 27 22.89 2.75 -9.48
CA GLU A 27 24.31 3.08 -9.42
C GLU A 27 24.87 3.07 -7.99
N TRP A 28 26.20 2.95 -7.89
CA TRP A 28 26.93 3.02 -6.63
C TRP A 28 28.15 3.91 -6.77
N MET A 29 28.42 4.71 -5.73
CA MET A 29 29.59 5.60 -5.66
C MET A 29 30.34 5.43 -4.31
N PRO A 30 31.66 5.63 -4.30
CA PRO A 30 32.44 5.67 -3.07
C PRO A 30 32.05 6.85 -2.17
N GLY A 31 32.16 6.67 -0.85
CA GLY A 31 31.68 7.60 0.18
C GLY A 31 32.77 8.47 0.83
N ASP A 32 33.89 8.68 0.15
CA ASP A 32 35.15 9.30 0.61
C ASP A 32 35.11 10.83 0.80
N GLY A 33 33.94 11.39 1.12
CA GLY A 33 33.76 12.84 1.34
C GLY A 33 33.48 13.64 0.06
N GLU A 34 33.49 12.98 -1.09
CA GLU A 34 33.21 13.57 -2.42
C GLU A 34 31.70 13.64 -2.77
N LEU A 35 30.81 13.53 -1.77
CA LEU A 35 29.37 13.59 -2.02
C LEU A 35 28.97 14.91 -2.69
N ALA A 36 29.56 16.03 -2.26
CA ALA A 36 29.26 17.35 -2.82
C ALA A 36 29.75 17.52 -4.27
N SER A 37 30.93 16.99 -4.63
CA SER A 37 31.44 17.03 -6.01
C SER A 37 30.63 16.11 -6.93
N SER A 38 30.22 14.95 -6.42
CA SER A 38 29.34 14.01 -7.14
C SER A 38 27.98 14.63 -7.45
N VAL A 39 27.37 15.29 -6.46
CA VAL A 39 26.11 16.05 -6.65
C VAL A 39 26.27 17.12 -7.73
N ARG A 40 27.34 17.91 -7.67
CA ARG A 40 27.61 18.94 -8.69
C ARG A 40 27.83 18.37 -10.09
N THR A 41 28.43 17.19 -10.18
CA THR A 41 28.65 16.50 -11.47
C THR A 41 27.32 16.07 -12.08
N LEU A 42 26.42 15.49 -11.28
CA LEU A 42 25.07 15.14 -11.72
C LEU A 42 24.25 16.38 -12.12
N GLN A 43 24.34 17.47 -11.34
CA GLN A 43 23.70 18.75 -11.68
C GLN A 43 24.23 19.34 -12.99
N ALA A 44 25.54 19.27 -13.24
CA ALA A 44 26.14 19.69 -14.50
C ALA A 44 25.66 18.84 -15.69
N GLY A 45 25.28 17.59 -15.46
CA GLY A 45 24.61 16.72 -16.43
C GLY A 45 23.13 17.06 -16.68
N GLY A 46 22.56 18.05 -15.98
CA GLY A 46 21.16 18.46 -16.11
C GLY A 46 20.19 17.71 -15.20
N HIS A 47 20.70 16.91 -14.24
CA HIS A 47 19.87 16.21 -13.28
C HIS A 47 19.50 17.11 -12.09
N VAL A 48 18.28 16.95 -11.59
CA VAL A 48 17.89 17.48 -10.27
C VAL A 48 18.23 16.42 -9.24
N VAL A 49 19.04 16.79 -8.25
CA VAL A 49 19.63 15.84 -7.30
C VAL A 49 19.02 16.01 -5.91
N ALA A 50 18.36 14.95 -5.44
CA ALA A 50 17.92 14.84 -4.05
C ALA A 50 18.90 13.95 -3.27
N VAL A 51 19.40 14.42 -2.13
CA VAL A 51 20.30 13.66 -1.26
C VAL A 51 19.59 13.33 0.03
N VAL A 52 19.47 12.04 0.36
CA VAL A 52 18.94 11.57 1.65
C VAL A 52 20.09 11.08 2.50
N SER A 53 20.32 11.72 3.65
CA SER A 53 21.40 11.29 4.55
C SER A 53 21.19 11.73 5.99
N ALA A 54 21.72 10.92 6.92
CA ALA A 54 21.89 11.31 8.32
C ALA A 54 23.23 12.03 8.58
N HIS A 55 24.19 11.95 7.64
CA HIS A 55 25.56 12.46 7.77
C HIS A 55 26.02 13.19 6.49
N GLY A 56 27.12 13.94 6.55
CA GLY A 56 27.69 14.57 5.34
C GLY A 56 26.98 15.87 4.94
N LEU A 57 27.08 16.88 5.82
CA LEU A 57 26.47 18.22 5.66
C LEU A 57 26.77 18.88 4.31
N ALA A 58 27.99 18.71 3.79
CA ALA A 58 28.40 19.33 2.53
C ALA A 58 27.64 18.77 1.31
N GLY A 59 27.32 17.48 1.31
CA GLY A 59 26.55 16.88 0.22
C GLY A 59 25.05 17.18 0.31
N LEU A 60 24.51 17.25 1.53
CA LEU A 60 23.14 17.71 1.76
C LEU A 60 22.95 19.17 1.32
N ALA A 61 23.93 20.03 1.61
CA ALA A 61 23.87 21.44 1.25
C ALA A 61 24.14 21.71 -0.24
N ALA A 62 24.84 20.80 -0.93
CA ALA A 62 25.07 20.90 -2.37
C ALA A 62 23.89 20.42 -3.22
N ALA A 63 23.01 19.61 -2.66
CA ALA A 63 21.86 19.03 -3.35
C ALA A 63 20.79 20.09 -3.67
N ASP A 64 20.05 19.88 -4.77
CA ASP A 64 18.86 20.69 -5.06
C ASP A 64 17.79 20.49 -3.98
N VAL A 65 17.74 19.27 -3.42
CA VAL A 65 16.91 18.93 -2.26
C VAL A 65 17.71 18.06 -1.29
N GLY A 66 18.20 18.64 -0.20
CA GLY A 66 18.82 17.91 0.91
C GLY A 66 17.77 17.41 1.90
N ILE A 67 17.65 16.09 2.07
CA ILE A 67 16.71 15.44 3.01
C ILE A 67 17.53 14.85 4.17
N GLY A 68 17.48 15.53 5.32
CA GLY A 68 18.23 15.20 6.52
C GLY A 68 17.48 14.24 7.42
N ILE A 69 18.06 13.09 7.75
CA ILE A 69 17.47 12.13 8.69
C ILE A 69 17.98 12.39 10.10
N THR A 70 17.09 12.73 11.02
CA THR A 70 17.44 12.90 12.44
C THR A 70 17.64 11.54 13.12
N ARG A 71 18.58 11.48 14.07
CA ARG A 71 18.78 10.33 14.97
C ARG A 71 18.86 10.84 16.41
N ALA A 72 18.43 10.02 17.36
CA ALA A 72 18.39 10.40 18.77
C ALA A 72 19.76 10.79 19.34
N ASP A 73 20.82 10.12 18.87
CA ASP A 73 22.17 10.21 19.46
C ASP A 73 23.13 11.13 18.68
N THR A 74 22.68 11.78 17.61
CA THR A 74 23.54 12.65 16.78
C THR A 74 22.91 14.01 16.56
N PRO A 75 23.71 15.10 16.48
CA PRO A 75 23.17 16.41 16.14
C PRO A 75 22.44 16.36 14.79
N PRO A 76 21.31 17.06 14.66
CA PRO A 76 20.53 17.05 13.43
C PRO A 76 21.36 17.62 12.25
N PRO A 77 21.18 17.08 11.03
CA PRO A 77 21.96 17.46 9.88
C PRO A 77 21.50 18.81 9.30
N TRP A 78 21.86 19.93 9.95
CA TRP A 78 21.45 21.30 9.61
C TRP A 78 21.72 21.77 8.17
N GLY A 79 22.54 21.05 7.40
CA GLY A 79 22.78 21.30 5.98
C GLY A 79 21.68 20.82 5.04
N SER A 80 20.62 20.19 5.55
CA SER A 80 19.48 19.71 4.75
C SER A 80 18.44 20.81 4.49
N SER A 81 17.83 20.81 3.31
CA SER A 81 16.65 21.59 2.97
C SER A 81 15.41 21.20 3.79
N VAL A 82 15.28 19.90 4.11
CA VAL A 82 14.17 19.35 4.89
C VAL A 82 14.72 18.39 5.94
N LEU A 83 14.28 18.57 7.19
CA LEU A 83 14.58 17.67 8.30
C LEU A 83 13.43 16.67 8.46
N CYS A 84 13.76 15.39 8.44
CA CYS A 84 12.84 14.29 8.74
C CYS A 84 13.11 13.73 10.13
N GLY A 85 12.04 13.35 10.84
CA GLY A 85 12.05 12.70 12.15
C GLY A 85 12.86 11.38 12.19
N PRO A 86 12.95 10.73 13.36
CA PRO A 86 13.76 9.52 13.50
C PRO A 86 13.26 8.40 12.57
N GLY A 87 14.16 7.87 11.75
CA GLY A 87 13.85 6.81 10.77
C GLY A 87 13.69 7.33 9.35
N LEU A 88 13.10 6.51 8.47
CA LEU A 88 13.01 6.80 7.02
C LEU A 88 11.58 7.10 6.55
N GLY A 89 10.57 7.07 7.43
CA GLY A 89 9.16 7.18 7.05
C GLY A 89 8.82 8.48 6.32
N GLU A 90 9.17 9.62 6.92
CA GLU A 90 8.92 10.95 6.33
C GLU A 90 9.70 11.18 5.04
N ALA A 91 10.97 10.76 4.99
CA ALA A 91 11.77 10.83 3.77
C ALA A 91 11.17 9.96 2.65
N CYS A 92 10.63 8.80 3.00
CA CYS A 92 9.94 7.93 2.05
C CYS A 92 8.67 8.59 1.50
N LEU A 93 7.89 9.25 2.37
CA LEU A 93 6.69 10.00 1.96
C LEU A 93 7.03 11.16 1.03
N LEU A 94 8.09 11.92 1.32
CA LEU A 94 8.58 12.98 0.43
C LEU A 94 8.94 12.42 -0.95
N LEU A 95 9.71 11.34 -1.02
CA LEU A 95 10.09 10.72 -2.29
C LEU A 95 8.88 10.15 -3.05
N GLN A 96 7.95 9.49 -2.35
CA GLN A 96 6.71 8.97 -2.95
C GLN A 96 5.82 10.08 -3.52
N SER A 97 5.92 11.31 -3.01
CA SER A 97 5.14 12.44 -3.53
C SER A 97 5.63 12.95 -4.89
N VAL A 98 6.89 12.69 -5.26
CA VAL A 98 7.52 13.24 -6.48
C VAL A 98 6.79 12.82 -7.77
N PRO A 99 6.43 11.55 -8.01
CA PRO A 99 5.71 11.16 -9.21
C PRO A 99 4.33 11.81 -9.32
N PHE A 100 3.64 11.96 -8.19
CA PHE A 100 2.34 12.64 -8.14
C PHE A 100 2.50 14.12 -8.46
N ALA A 101 3.48 14.80 -7.87
CA ALA A 101 3.80 16.20 -8.16
C ALA A 101 4.14 16.39 -9.64
N ARG A 102 4.92 15.48 -10.24
CA ARG A 102 5.28 15.50 -11.67
C ARG A 102 4.05 15.32 -12.56
N LYS A 103 3.16 14.39 -12.22
CA LYS A 103 1.91 14.15 -12.96
C LYS A 103 0.96 15.34 -12.85
N ALA A 104 0.82 15.92 -11.65
CA ALA A 104 0.03 17.12 -11.39
C ALA A 104 0.54 18.31 -12.20
N SER A 105 1.84 18.60 -12.13
CA SER A 105 2.49 19.68 -12.88
C SER A 105 2.28 19.54 -14.40
N ARG A 106 2.48 18.33 -14.95
CA ARG A 106 2.24 18.06 -16.38
C ARG A 106 0.78 18.31 -16.77
N ARG A 107 -0.18 17.83 -15.97
CA ARG A 107 -1.61 18.02 -16.23
C ARG A 107 -2.00 19.50 -16.15
N SER A 108 -1.49 20.23 -15.16
CA SER A 108 -1.73 21.69 -15.04
C SER A 108 -1.15 22.45 -16.23
N ALA A 109 0.03 22.09 -16.73
CA ALA A 109 0.59 22.67 -17.94
C ALA A 109 -0.27 22.39 -19.18
N GLN A 110 -0.77 21.15 -19.33
CA GLN A 110 -1.69 20.80 -20.41
C GLN A 110 -3.00 21.59 -20.35
N MET A 111 -3.58 21.76 -19.15
CA MET A 111 -4.79 22.55 -18.95
C MET A 111 -4.56 24.03 -19.27
N ALA A 112 -3.41 24.59 -18.91
CA ALA A 112 -3.04 25.97 -19.24
C ALA A 112 -2.91 26.18 -20.76
N ILE A 113 -2.25 25.25 -21.46
CA ILE A 113 -2.14 25.29 -22.92
C ILE A 113 -3.53 25.18 -23.57
N ALA A 114 -4.37 24.25 -23.11
CA ALA A 114 -5.73 24.10 -23.61
C ALA A 114 -6.58 25.36 -23.40
N GLY A 115 -6.48 25.99 -22.23
CA GLY A 115 -7.14 27.26 -21.92
C GLY A 115 -6.68 28.41 -22.82
N ALA A 116 -5.37 28.52 -23.07
CA ALA A 116 -4.79 29.53 -23.95
C ALA A 116 -5.23 29.35 -25.41
N VAL A 117 -5.27 28.11 -25.91
CA VAL A 117 -5.75 27.78 -27.26
C VAL A 117 -7.24 28.09 -27.41
N ALA A 118 -8.06 27.68 -26.45
CA ALA A 118 -9.50 27.94 -26.45
C ALA A 118 -9.80 29.44 -26.37
N GLY A 119 -9.11 30.19 -25.51
CA GLY A 119 -9.23 31.64 -25.41
C GLY A 119 -8.86 32.36 -26.72
N SER A 120 -7.80 31.91 -27.38
CA SER A 120 -7.36 32.46 -28.66
C SER A 120 -8.38 32.20 -29.78
N LEU A 121 -8.92 30.98 -29.87
CA LEU A 121 -9.97 30.61 -30.83
C LEU A 121 -11.25 31.43 -30.64
N LEU A 122 -11.71 31.58 -29.39
CA LEU A 122 -12.93 32.35 -29.07
C LEU A 122 -12.76 33.85 -29.26
N ALA A 123 -11.53 34.38 -29.18
CA ALA A 123 -11.22 35.76 -29.52
C ALA A 123 -11.40 35.98 -31.04
N ILE A 124 -10.91 35.05 -31.86
CA ILE A 124 -10.92 35.14 -33.33
C ILE A 124 -12.32 34.92 -33.93
N LEU A 125 -13.08 33.94 -33.41
CA LEU A 125 -14.32 33.47 -34.05
C LEU A 125 -15.59 34.26 -33.69
N GLY A 126 -15.51 35.31 -32.86
CA GLY A 126 -16.71 36.02 -32.40
C GLY A 126 -16.64 37.55 -32.48
N PRO A 127 -17.75 38.25 -32.21
CA PRO A 127 -17.88 39.70 -32.40
C PRO A 127 -16.82 40.53 -31.66
N THR A 128 -16.27 41.54 -32.34
CA THR A 128 -15.08 42.32 -31.93
C THR A 128 -15.26 43.11 -30.63
N ARG A 129 -16.48 43.56 -30.32
CA ARG A 129 -16.76 44.37 -29.11
C ARG A 129 -16.62 43.61 -27.78
N ALA A 130 -16.70 42.27 -27.81
CA ALA A 130 -16.59 41.41 -26.62
C ALA A 130 -15.35 40.50 -26.63
N ALA A 131 -14.46 40.67 -27.61
CA ALA A 131 -13.25 39.85 -27.77
C ALA A 131 -12.36 39.76 -26.51
N PRO A 132 -12.07 40.84 -25.76
CA PRO A 132 -11.18 40.73 -24.58
C PRO A 132 -11.82 39.91 -23.45
N VAL A 133 -13.13 40.05 -23.23
CA VAL A 133 -13.86 39.29 -22.19
C VAL A 133 -13.93 37.81 -22.56
N ARG A 134 -14.23 37.48 -23.83
CA ARG A 134 -14.27 36.09 -24.29
C ARG A 134 -12.90 35.40 -24.34
N ALA A 135 -11.82 36.16 -24.52
CA ALA A 135 -10.46 35.62 -24.47
C ALA A 135 -10.02 35.30 -23.03
N GLN A 136 -10.44 36.10 -22.06
CA GLN A 136 -10.03 35.95 -20.66
C GLN A 136 -10.81 34.88 -19.90
N VAL A 137 -12.10 34.69 -20.16
CA VAL A 137 -12.94 33.74 -19.42
C VAL A 137 -12.41 32.29 -19.49
N PRO A 138 -12.06 31.73 -20.67
CA PRO A 138 -11.52 30.36 -20.76
C PRO A 138 -10.17 30.21 -20.05
N VAL A 139 -9.33 31.25 -20.09
CA VAL A 139 -8.02 31.26 -19.42
C VAL A 139 -8.19 31.30 -17.89
N GLN A 140 -9.11 32.13 -17.39
CA GLN A 140 -9.41 32.22 -15.96
C GLN A 140 -10.07 30.94 -15.43
N VAL A 141 -11.00 30.35 -16.19
CA VAL A 141 -11.62 29.06 -15.83
C VAL A 141 -10.59 27.94 -15.84
N ALA A 142 -9.72 27.87 -16.86
CA ALA A 142 -8.63 26.89 -16.90
C ALA A 142 -7.65 27.07 -15.73
N ALA A 143 -7.33 28.32 -15.37
CA ALA A 143 -6.48 28.62 -14.21
C ALA A 143 -7.14 28.21 -12.89
N LEU A 144 -8.43 28.50 -12.69
CA LEU A 144 -9.17 28.09 -11.50
C LEU A 144 -9.27 26.55 -11.39
N LEU A 145 -9.55 25.87 -12.50
CA LEU A 145 -9.56 24.40 -12.55
C LEU A 145 -8.17 23.81 -12.29
N ALA A 146 -7.11 24.41 -12.83
CA ALA A 146 -5.74 23.98 -12.58
C ALA A 146 -5.34 24.20 -11.11
N LEU A 147 -5.74 25.32 -10.50
CA LEU A 147 -5.51 25.60 -9.08
C LEU A 147 -6.28 24.62 -8.19
N ALA A 148 -7.56 24.38 -8.47
CA ALA A 148 -8.38 23.43 -7.72
C ALA A 148 -7.88 21.98 -7.87
N ALA A 149 -7.48 21.58 -9.08
CA ALA A 149 -6.88 20.26 -9.31
C ALA A 149 -5.51 20.14 -8.62
N SER A 150 -4.71 21.21 -8.61
CA SER A 150 -3.37 21.20 -7.99
C SER A 150 -3.43 21.13 -6.46
N THR A 151 -4.34 21.89 -5.82
CA THR A 151 -4.54 21.82 -4.36
C THR A 151 -5.13 20.48 -3.93
N TRP A 152 -6.03 19.93 -4.74
CA TRP A 152 -6.63 18.63 -4.46
C TRP A 152 -5.67 17.46 -4.70
N TRP A 153 -4.89 17.45 -5.78
CA TRP A 153 -3.85 16.43 -6.00
C TRP A 153 -2.68 16.58 -5.03
N GLY A 154 -2.35 17.80 -4.60
CA GLY A 154 -1.32 18.04 -3.59
C GLY A 154 -1.67 17.52 -2.19
N SER A 155 -2.96 17.34 -1.89
CA SER A 155 -3.40 16.77 -0.60
C SER A 155 -3.53 15.24 -0.60
N ARG A 156 -3.50 14.58 -1.76
CA ARG A 156 -3.57 13.09 -1.87
C ARG A 156 -2.34 12.36 -1.29
N PRO A 157 -1.08 12.79 -1.51
CA PRO A 157 0.09 12.14 -0.93
C PRO A 157 0.09 12.16 0.61
N MET A 158 -0.53 13.19 1.22
CA MET A 158 -0.66 13.29 2.68
C MET A 158 -1.65 12.26 3.27
N ARG A 159 -2.47 11.62 2.42
CA ARG A 159 -3.42 10.56 2.82
C ARG A 159 -2.92 9.16 2.48
N MET A 160 -1.75 9.02 1.84
CA MET A 160 -1.17 7.71 1.63
C MET A 160 -0.69 7.16 2.97
N PRO A 161 -1.10 5.92 3.35
CA PRO A 161 -0.56 5.30 4.55
C PRO A 161 0.96 5.27 4.43
N ALA A 162 1.63 5.65 5.52
CA ALA A 162 3.08 5.67 5.56
C ALA A 162 3.61 4.31 5.08
N PRO A 163 4.63 4.28 4.20
CA PRO A 163 5.17 3.02 3.71
C PRO A 163 5.64 2.19 4.90
N VAL A 164 4.97 1.06 5.12
CA VAL A 164 5.26 0.16 6.24
C VAL A 164 6.72 -0.27 6.11
N PRO A 165 7.54 -0.11 7.16
CA PRO A 165 8.94 -0.53 7.12
C PRO A 165 9.03 -2.02 6.79
N VAL A 166 9.51 -2.35 5.58
CA VAL A 166 9.73 -3.74 5.18
C VAL A 166 10.97 -4.25 5.91
N THR A 167 10.78 -4.71 7.14
CA THR A 167 11.85 -5.36 7.89
C THR A 167 12.04 -6.76 7.30
N ARG A 168 12.93 -6.87 6.30
CA ARG A 168 13.34 -8.15 5.69
C ARG A 168 14.26 -8.92 6.63
N THR A 169 13.81 -9.21 7.85
CA THR A 169 14.55 -10.17 8.69
C THR A 169 14.48 -11.52 7.98
N PRO A 170 15.60 -12.13 7.57
CA PRO A 170 15.58 -13.35 6.78
C PRO A 170 15.36 -14.55 7.71
N TRP A 171 14.14 -14.68 8.26
CA TRP A 171 13.78 -15.75 9.21
C TRP A 171 14.03 -17.16 8.64
N HIS A 172 13.83 -17.33 7.33
CA HIS A 172 14.13 -18.57 6.59
C HIS A 172 15.62 -18.94 6.59
N ALA A 173 16.51 -17.96 6.71
CA ALA A 173 17.96 -18.15 6.71
C ALA A 173 18.53 -18.36 8.13
N MET A 174 17.68 -18.47 9.15
CA MET A 174 18.09 -18.63 10.55
C MET A 174 17.63 -19.99 11.09
N PRO A 175 18.47 -20.65 11.94
CA PRO A 175 18.05 -21.79 12.73
C PRO A 175 16.90 -21.41 13.69
N PRO A 176 15.97 -22.35 14.00
CA PRO A 176 14.85 -22.09 14.91
C PRO A 176 15.27 -21.47 16.25
N THR A 177 16.38 -21.93 16.84
CA THR A 177 16.91 -21.42 18.11
C THR A 177 17.26 -19.93 18.06
N ILE A 178 17.89 -19.47 16.97
CA ILE A 178 18.22 -18.06 16.76
C ILE A 178 16.97 -17.22 16.52
N VAL A 179 15.97 -17.78 15.85
CA VAL A 179 14.68 -17.10 15.65
C VAL A 179 13.96 -16.90 16.98
N LEU A 180 13.90 -17.93 17.82
CA LEU A 180 13.29 -17.85 19.15
C LEU A 180 13.97 -16.81 20.04
N ASP A 181 15.31 -16.83 20.10
CA ASP A 181 16.11 -15.88 20.87
C ASP A 181 15.87 -14.43 20.40
N ARG A 182 15.92 -14.20 19.08
CA ARG A 182 15.70 -12.88 18.49
C ARG A 182 14.28 -12.36 18.70
N LEU A 183 13.29 -13.25 18.77
CA LEU A 183 11.90 -12.91 19.07
C LEU A 183 11.62 -12.83 20.57
N GLY A 184 12.59 -13.15 21.42
CA GLY A 184 12.42 -13.22 22.88
C GLY A 184 11.28 -14.14 23.28
N THR A 185 11.19 -15.31 22.65
CA THR A 185 10.14 -16.32 22.88
C THR A 185 10.74 -17.71 23.07
N SER A 186 9.94 -18.67 23.48
CA SER A 186 10.35 -20.05 23.74
C SER A 186 9.65 -21.04 22.80
N PRO A 187 10.11 -22.30 22.70
CA PRO A 187 9.37 -23.36 21.97
C PRO A 187 7.96 -23.62 22.52
N ASP A 188 7.69 -23.20 23.76
CA ASP A 188 6.40 -23.30 24.44
C ASP A 188 5.57 -22.00 24.31
N GLY A 189 6.05 -21.05 23.50
CA GLY A 189 5.37 -19.78 23.22
C GLY A 189 5.64 -18.68 24.24
N LEU A 190 4.81 -17.64 24.15
CA LEU A 190 4.86 -16.45 24.99
C LEU A 190 3.98 -16.60 26.24
N ASP A 191 4.35 -15.90 27.31
CA ASP A 191 3.47 -15.70 28.47
C ASP A 191 2.30 -14.78 28.12
N ASP A 192 1.17 -14.93 28.84
CA ASP A 192 -0.04 -14.13 28.72
C ASP A 192 0.22 -12.63 28.73
N LYS A 193 1.04 -12.20 29.70
CA LYS A 193 1.37 -10.79 29.92
C LYS A 193 2.17 -10.23 28.76
N GLU A 194 3.11 -11.02 28.25
CA GLU A 194 3.97 -10.62 27.13
C GLU A 194 3.17 -10.55 25.83
N ALA A 195 2.33 -11.55 25.56
CA ALA A 195 1.44 -11.55 24.40
C ALA A 195 0.48 -10.34 24.42
N THR A 196 -0.09 -10.03 25.59
CA THR A 196 -0.97 -8.87 25.78
C THR A 196 -0.21 -7.55 25.59
N ARG A 197 1.01 -7.44 26.13
CA ARG A 197 1.87 -6.26 25.95
C ARG A 197 2.20 -6.03 24.47
N ARG A 198 2.59 -7.08 23.74
CA ARG A 198 2.87 -6.99 22.30
C ARG A 198 1.64 -6.61 21.49
N ARG A 199 0.46 -7.08 21.90
CA ARG A 199 -0.81 -6.73 21.25
C ARG A 199 -1.17 -5.26 21.45
N GLN A 200 -1.02 -4.74 22.66
CA GLN A 200 -1.29 -3.34 22.98
C GLN A 200 -0.26 -2.39 22.37
N GLY A 201 0.99 -2.85 22.20
CA GLY A 201 2.05 -2.09 21.52
C GLY A 201 1.97 -2.15 19.99
N ARG A 202 1.05 -2.94 19.42
CA ARG A 202 0.84 -2.99 17.98
C ARG A 202 0.15 -1.69 17.56
N PRO A 203 0.68 -0.93 16.59
CA PRO A 203 -0.05 0.19 16.04
C PRO A 203 -1.40 -0.33 15.53
N ASP A 204 -2.50 0.32 15.93
CA ASP A 204 -3.86 -0.10 15.60
C ASP A 204 -3.93 -0.47 14.12
N GLN A 205 -4.20 -1.74 13.83
CA GLN A 205 -4.42 -2.22 12.46
C GLN A 205 -5.79 -1.79 11.91
N GLU A 206 -6.46 -0.87 12.59
CA GLU A 206 -7.60 -0.12 12.09
C GLU A 206 -7.13 0.98 11.11
N ALA A 207 -6.59 0.54 9.99
CA ALA A 207 -6.66 1.34 8.79
C ALA A 207 -6.78 0.42 7.58
N VAL A 208 -7.86 -0.37 7.54
CA VAL A 208 -8.63 -0.36 6.28
C VAL A 208 -8.79 1.13 5.97
N PRO A 209 -8.24 1.64 4.86
CA PRO A 209 -8.24 3.07 4.60
C PRO A 209 -9.67 3.55 4.83
N ARG A 210 -9.86 4.44 5.81
CA ARG A 210 -11.19 4.97 6.13
C ARG A 210 -11.75 5.42 4.81
N THR A 211 -12.77 4.69 4.34
CA THR A 211 -13.46 5.02 3.11
C THR A 211 -13.86 6.47 3.28
N GLY A 212 -13.38 7.33 2.39
CA GLY A 212 -13.64 8.75 2.47
C GLY A 212 -15.14 8.97 2.69
N GLY A 213 -15.50 10.04 3.42
CA GLY A 213 -16.91 10.37 3.61
C GLY A 213 -17.62 10.53 2.26
N VAL A 214 -18.96 10.56 2.25
CA VAL A 214 -19.76 10.67 1.01
C VAL A 214 -19.24 11.78 0.08
N ALA A 215 -18.79 12.90 0.64
CA ALA A 215 -18.20 14.01 -0.10
C ALA A 215 -16.85 13.68 -0.78
N GLU A 216 -16.03 12.83 -0.17
CA GLU A 216 -14.71 12.44 -0.71
C GLU A 216 -14.86 11.42 -1.84
N THR A 217 -15.74 10.44 -1.69
CA THR A 217 -16.07 9.47 -2.77
C THR A 217 -16.79 10.15 -3.93
N PHE A 218 -17.65 11.14 -3.65
CA PHE A 218 -18.28 11.98 -4.66
C PHE A 218 -17.26 12.77 -5.47
N LEU A 219 -16.25 13.35 -4.81
CA LEU A 219 -15.17 14.05 -5.49
C LEU A 219 -14.31 13.08 -6.31
N GLU A 220 -14.00 11.88 -5.83
CA GLU A 220 -13.26 10.87 -6.61
C GLU A 220 -13.96 10.45 -7.91
N GLU A 221 -15.30 10.37 -7.92
CA GLU A 221 -16.06 10.07 -9.14
C GLU A 221 -15.89 11.19 -10.20
N LEU A 222 -15.60 12.43 -9.78
CA LEU A 222 -15.27 13.53 -10.69
C LEU A 222 -13.86 13.40 -11.32
N ASP A 223 -13.04 12.42 -10.92
CA ASP A 223 -11.72 12.10 -11.52
C ASP A 223 -11.83 11.12 -12.71
N ASN A 224 -13.05 10.72 -13.08
CA ASN A 224 -13.35 9.88 -14.24
C ASN A 224 -12.96 10.61 -15.55
N PRO A 225 -12.32 9.95 -16.55
CA PRO A 225 -11.91 10.57 -17.83
C PRO A 225 -12.98 11.38 -18.56
N VAL A 226 -14.25 11.11 -18.30
CA VAL A 226 -15.39 11.80 -18.91
C VAL A 226 -15.67 13.17 -18.27
N THR A 227 -15.29 13.36 -17.00
CA THR A 227 -15.60 14.57 -16.22
C THR A 227 -14.90 15.85 -16.73
N PRO A 228 -13.61 15.84 -17.11
CA PRO A 228 -12.96 17.02 -17.70
C PRO A 228 -13.60 17.44 -19.03
N VAL A 229 -14.10 16.49 -19.81
CA VAL A 229 -14.79 16.75 -21.10
C VAL A 229 -16.14 17.43 -20.84
N LEU A 230 -16.92 16.92 -19.89
CA LEU A 230 -18.22 17.51 -19.52
C LEU A 230 -18.08 18.87 -18.83
N ALA A 231 -17.06 19.04 -17.98
CA ALA A 231 -16.74 20.34 -17.36
C ALA A 231 -16.33 21.37 -18.44
N GLY A 232 -15.59 20.94 -19.47
CA GLY A 232 -15.28 21.76 -20.64
C GLY A 232 -16.54 22.18 -21.41
N SER A 233 -17.47 21.26 -21.63
CA SER A 233 -18.77 21.54 -22.27
C SER A 233 -19.64 22.51 -21.45
N ALA A 234 -19.66 22.37 -20.12
CA ALA A 234 -20.35 23.32 -19.24
C ALA A 234 -19.74 24.73 -19.33
N GLY A 235 -18.40 24.84 -19.39
CA GLY A 235 -17.72 26.13 -19.58
C GLY A 235 -18.00 26.77 -20.94
N LEU A 236 -18.05 25.97 -22.01
CA LEU A 236 -18.45 26.43 -23.34
C LEU A 236 -19.90 26.93 -23.35
N SER A 237 -20.81 26.23 -22.68
CA SER A 237 -22.23 26.62 -22.61
C SER A 237 -22.44 27.93 -21.82
N TRP A 238 -21.71 28.09 -20.71
CA TRP A 238 -21.76 29.31 -19.91
C TRP A 238 -21.24 30.53 -20.68
N SER A 239 -20.18 30.37 -21.48
CA SER A 239 -19.62 31.44 -22.30
C SER A 239 -20.51 31.85 -23.49
N VAL A 240 -21.41 30.98 -23.94
CA VAL A 240 -22.48 31.30 -24.91
C VAL A 240 -23.69 31.97 -24.25
N GLY A 241 -23.73 32.03 -22.91
CA GLY A 241 -24.80 32.66 -22.13
C GLY A 241 -26.01 31.76 -21.86
N SER A 242 -25.92 30.45 -22.16
CA SER A 242 -26.98 29.49 -21.86
C SER A 242 -26.90 29.01 -20.42
N MET A 243 -27.60 29.71 -19.52
CA MET A 243 -27.70 29.31 -18.11
C MET A 243 -28.40 27.96 -17.96
N ILE A 244 -29.40 27.66 -18.79
CA ILE A 244 -30.21 26.43 -18.69
C ILE A 244 -29.35 25.21 -19.02
N ASP A 245 -28.61 25.24 -20.12
CA ASP A 245 -27.76 24.11 -20.54
C ASP A 245 -26.60 23.88 -19.56
N THR A 246 -26.04 24.95 -19.01
CA THR A 246 -25.00 24.87 -17.97
C THR A 246 -25.53 24.18 -16.71
N ILE A 247 -26.71 24.58 -16.25
CA ILE A 247 -27.36 23.97 -15.07
C ILE A 247 -27.70 22.50 -15.32
N LEU A 248 -28.17 22.14 -16.52
CA LEU A 248 -28.47 20.75 -16.88
C LEU A 248 -27.22 19.86 -16.86
N ILE A 249 -26.11 20.31 -17.44
CA ILE A 249 -24.85 19.56 -17.47
C ILE A 249 -24.28 19.39 -16.05
N LEU A 250 -24.28 20.47 -15.24
CA LEU A 250 -23.87 20.39 -13.83
C LEU A 250 -24.78 19.47 -13.01
N GLY A 251 -26.10 19.49 -13.26
CA GLY A 251 -27.07 18.63 -12.59
C GLY A 251 -26.83 17.15 -12.88
N VAL A 252 -26.62 16.78 -14.14
CA VAL A 252 -26.32 15.39 -14.54
C VAL A 252 -25.00 14.92 -13.95
N LEU A 253 -23.96 15.77 -13.97
CA LEU A 253 -22.65 15.45 -13.40
C LEU A 253 -22.74 15.24 -11.89
N GLY A 254 -23.46 16.13 -11.18
CA GLY A 254 -23.70 15.99 -9.75
C GLY A 254 -24.51 14.75 -9.40
N LEU A 255 -25.53 14.41 -10.19
CA LEU A 255 -26.33 13.21 -9.97
C LEU A 255 -25.50 11.93 -10.19
N ASN A 256 -24.69 11.86 -11.24
CA ASN A 256 -23.82 10.72 -11.50
C ASN A 256 -22.80 10.52 -10.37
N ALA A 257 -22.16 11.60 -9.91
CA ALA A 257 -21.21 11.53 -8.79
C ALA A 257 -21.90 11.10 -7.48
N PHE A 258 -23.16 11.51 -7.27
CA PHE A 258 -23.96 11.10 -6.10
C PHE A 258 -24.31 9.62 -6.13
N VAL A 259 -24.82 9.13 -7.26
CA VAL A 259 -25.17 7.73 -7.44
C VAL A 259 -23.92 6.84 -7.37
N GLY A 260 -22.83 7.22 -8.04
CA GLY A 260 -21.56 6.49 -7.98
C GLY A 260 -20.96 6.46 -6.58
N GLY A 261 -20.93 7.60 -5.88
CA GLY A 261 -20.43 7.69 -4.52
C GLY A 261 -21.22 6.85 -3.51
N THR A 262 -22.55 6.83 -3.63
CA THR A 262 -23.40 6.02 -2.75
C THR A 262 -23.32 4.52 -3.04
N GLN A 263 -23.22 4.13 -4.32
CA GLN A 263 -23.04 2.73 -4.72
C GLN A 263 -21.71 2.16 -4.22
N ARG A 264 -20.63 2.94 -4.32
CA ARG A 264 -19.29 2.52 -3.88
C ARG A 264 -19.21 2.33 -2.37
N LEU A 265 -19.81 3.23 -1.58
CA LEU A 265 -19.94 3.07 -0.13
C LEU A 265 -20.78 1.85 0.26
N GLY A 266 -21.80 1.50 -0.52
CA GLY A 266 -22.59 0.29 -0.31
C GLY A 266 -21.77 -0.99 -0.53
N ALA A 267 -20.96 -1.02 -1.59
CA ALA A 267 -20.10 -2.15 -1.92
C ALA A 267 -19.00 -2.38 -0.86
N ASP A 268 -18.33 -1.33 -0.41
CA ASP A 268 -17.25 -1.42 0.58
C ASP A 268 -17.76 -1.90 1.95
N ARG A 269 -18.95 -1.43 2.37
CA ARG A 269 -19.59 -1.90 3.61
C ARG A 269 -20.01 -3.37 3.55
N ALA A 270 -20.47 -3.82 2.38
CA ALA A 270 -20.83 -5.22 2.17
C ALA A 270 -19.59 -6.13 2.25
N LEU A 271 -18.47 -5.70 1.66
CA LEU A 271 -17.19 -6.41 1.75
C LEU A 271 -16.67 -6.47 3.18
N HIS A 272 -16.74 -5.37 3.95
CA HIS A 272 -16.25 -5.33 5.32
C HIS A 272 -17.00 -6.28 6.26
N ARG A 273 -18.34 -6.35 6.12
CA ARG A 273 -19.18 -7.29 6.90
C ARG A 273 -18.95 -8.76 6.55
N LEU A 274 -18.53 -9.07 5.33
CA LEU A 274 -18.19 -10.43 4.92
C LEU A 274 -16.84 -10.87 5.48
N THR A 275 -15.88 -9.95 5.61
CA THR A 275 -14.55 -10.24 6.18
C THR A 275 -14.55 -10.45 7.69
N GLU A 276 -15.44 -9.80 8.45
CA GLU A 276 -15.56 -10.00 9.91
C GLU A 276 -16.17 -11.37 10.28
N ALA A 277 -16.85 -12.04 9.35
CA ALA A 277 -17.66 -13.23 9.64
C ALA A 277 -16.89 -14.57 9.63
N VAL A 278 -15.58 -14.58 9.32
CA VAL A 278 -14.77 -15.82 9.23
C VAL A 278 -13.45 -15.64 9.98
N ALA A 279 -13.53 -15.54 11.31
CA ALA A 279 -12.35 -15.56 12.17
C ALA A 279 -11.72 -16.96 12.15
N VAL A 280 -10.52 -17.08 11.57
CA VAL A 280 -9.70 -18.30 11.66
C VAL A 280 -9.26 -18.47 13.11
N ARG A 281 -9.59 -19.59 13.76
CA ARG A 281 -9.09 -19.93 15.09
C ARG A 281 -7.80 -20.75 14.95
N THR A 282 -6.86 -20.55 15.86
CA THR A 282 -5.58 -21.24 15.88
C THR A 282 -5.23 -21.69 17.29
N ARG A 283 -4.61 -22.87 17.38
CA ARG A 283 -4.08 -23.43 18.63
C ARG A 283 -2.71 -22.82 18.92
N LEU A 284 -2.56 -22.24 20.10
CA LEU A 284 -1.34 -21.61 20.59
C LEU A 284 -0.72 -22.41 21.73
N ARG A 285 0.61 -22.39 21.80
CA ARG A 285 1.37 -22.76 22.99
C ARG A 285 1.55 -21.54 23.88
N ARG A 286 1.24 -21.70 25.17
CA ARG A 286 1.34 -20.65 26.18
C ARG A 286 1.92 -21.24 27.45
N GLY A 287 3.24 -21.41 27.45
CA GLY A 287 3.93 -22.23 28.46
C GLY A 287 3.41 -23.67 28.39
N GLU A 288 2.94 -24.19 29.53
CA GLU A 288 2.43 -25.57 29.61
C GLU A 288 0.99 -25.74 29.08
N GLN A 289 0.30 -24.65 28.74
CA GLN A 289 -1.10 -24.69 28.31
C GLN A 289 -1.26 -24.52 26.80
N ARG A 290 -2.29 -25.17 26.26
CA ARG A 290 -2.75 -24.94 24.89
C ARG A 290 -4.02 -24.10 24.91
N VAL A 291 -4.01 -23.00 24.15
CA VAL A 291 -5.12 -22.04 24.11
C VAL A 291 -5.55 -21.84 22.66
N GLU A 292 -6.85 -21.83 22.40
CA GLU A 292 -7.36 -21.37 21.11
C GLU A 292 -7.53 -19.87 21.08
N GLN A 293 -6.97 -19.24 20.05
CA GLN A 293 -7.05 -17.81 19.84
C GLN A 293 -7.43 -17.51 18.39
N SER A 294 -8.15 -16.40 18.19
CA SER A 294 -8.47 -15.92 16.86
C SER A 294 -7.21 -15.35 16.16
N ALA A 295 -7.11 -15.50 14.84
CA ALA A 295 -5.93 -15.11 14.07
C ALA A 295 -5.62 -13.60 14.13
N ASP A 296 -6.65 -12.76 14.26
CA ASP A 296 -6.53 -11.30 14.44
C ASP A 296 -5.80 -10.92 15.74
N GLN A 297 -5.84 -11.80 16.72
CA GLN A 297 -5.25 -11.62 18.03
C GLN A 297 -3.78 -12.07 18.10
N LEU A 298 -3.26 -12.74 17.07
CA LEU A 298 -1.87 -13.21 17.07
C LEU A 298 -0.87 -12.05 17.11
N VAL A 299 0.24 -12.28 17.82
CA VAL A 299 1.39 -11.38 17.89
C VAL A 299 2.67 -12.08 17.45
N VAL A 300 3.65 -11.30 17.00
CA VAL A 300 4.97 -11.83 16.65
C VAL A 300 5.60 -12.48 17.89
N GLY A 301 6.08 -13.72 17.73
CA GLY A 301 6.66 -14.55 18.79
C GLY A 301 5.70 -15.58 19.38
N ASP A 302 4.40 -15.51 19.08
CA ASP A 302 3.46 -16.59 19.43
C ASP A 302 3.90 -17.91 18.77
N VAL A 303 3.66 -19.04 19.43
CA VAL A 303 3.92 -20.37 18.85
C VAL A 303 2.59 -21.05 18.56
N VAL A 304 2.37 -21.36 17.28
CA VAL A 304 1.15 -21.97 16.76
C VAL A 304 1.37 -23.46 16.50
N GLU A 305 0.29 -24.22 16.65
CA GLU A 305 0.21 -25.61 16.23
C GLU A 305 -0.81 -25.76 15.13
N LEU A 306 -0.41 -26.50 14.09
CA LEU A 306 -1.17 -26.68 12.88
C LEU A 306 -1.19 -28.17 12.52
N GLU A 307 -2.34 -28.65 12.08
CA GLU A 307 -2.54 -30.00 11.57
C GLU A 307 -3.22 -29.94 10.20
N ALA A 308 -3.27 -31.08 9.50
CA ALA A 308 -3.98 -31.20 8.23
C ALA A 308 -5.40 -30.61 8.28
N GLY A 309 -5.69 -29.72 7.34
CA GLY A 309 -6.94 -28.98 7.24
C GLY A 309 -6.89 -27.57 7.82
N ASP A 310 -5.88 -27.24 8.63
CA ASP A 310 -5.75 -25.90 9.21
C ASP A 310 -5.28 -24.87 8.17
N ALA A 311 -5.90 -23.70 8.20
CA ALA A 311 -5.40 -22.53 7.49
C ALA A 311 -4.28 -21.87 8.31
N VAL A 312 -3.18 -21.54 7.65
CA VAL A 312 -2.06 -20.85 8.28
C VAL A 312 -2.49 -19.41 8.61
N PRO A 313 -2.50 -18.98 9.88
CA PRO A 313 -3.12 -17.71 10.30
C PRO A 313 -2.21 -16.48 10.14
N ALA A 314 -0.91 -16.70 10.05
CA ALA A 314 0.14 -15.68 10.04
C ALA A 314 1.40 -16.23 9.36
N ASP A 315 2.37 -15.38 9.03
CA ASP A 315 3.65 -15.88 8.50
C ASP A 315 4.49 -16.44 9.64
N CYS A 316 4.88 -17.72 9.53
CA CYS A 316 5.55 -18.44 10.61
C CYS A 316 6.85 -19.10 10.14
N ARG A 317 7.79 -19.27 11.08
CA ARG A 317 8.99 -20.09 10.93
C ARG A 317 8.75 -21.45 11.60
N LEU A 318 9.00 -22.54 10.87
CA LEU A 318 8.85 -23.89 11.42
C LEU A 318 9.84 -24.16 12.57
N LEU A 319 9.33 -24.75 13.65
CA LEU A 319 10.10 -25.29 14.77
C LEU A 319 10.12 -26.82 14.71
N VAL A 320 8.98 -27.42 14.39
CA VAL A 320 8.78 -28.86 14.21
C VAL A 320 7.90 -29.08 12.97
N ALA A 321 8.22 -30.09 12.18
CA ALA A 321 7.44 -30.52 11.02
C ALA A 321 7.43 -32.05 10.95
N GLU A 322 6.24 -32.64 10.92
CA GLU A 322 6.04 -34.09 10.82
C GLU A 322 5.21 -34.38 9.58
N ASP A 323 5.84 -34.98 8.56
CA ASP A 323 5.24 -35.26 7.24
C ASP A 323 4.43 -34.08 6.66
N LEU A 324 4.97 -32.87 6.87
CA LEU A 324 4.25 -31.62 6.65
C LEU A 324 4.21 -31.27 5.16
N GLU A 325 3.01 -31.14 4.64
CA GLU A 325 2.73 -30.73 3.28
C GLU A 325 1.73 -29.56 3.26
N VAL A 326 1.98 -28.54 2.46
CA VAL A 326 1.18 -27.29 2.44
C VAL A 326 0.74 -26.95 1.02
N ASP A 327 -0.54 -26.63 0.87
CA ASP A 327 -1.11 -26.03 -0.34
C ASP A 327 -0.85 -24.52 -0.33
N GLU A 328 0.12 -24.10 -1.16
CA GLU A 328 0.51 -22.70 -1.34
C GLU A 328 -0.15 -22.04 -2.55
N SER A 329 -1.20 -22.64 -3.13
CA SER A 329 -1.87 -22.12 -4.33
C SER A 329 -2.43 -20.71 -4.15
N SER A 330 -2.80 -20.33 -2.92
CA SER A 330 -3.25 -18.98 -2.58
C SER A 330 -2.12 -17.92 -2.71
N LEU A 331 -0.87 -18.33 -2.56
CA LEU A 331 0.32 -17.47 -2.59
C LEU A 331 1.02 -17.48 -3.95
N THR A 332 1.26 -18.67 -4.51
CA THR A 332 2.03 -18.86 -5.76
C THR A 332 1.15 -18.93 -7.00
N GLY A 333 -0.12 -19.31 -6.86
CA GLY A 333 -1.02 -19.61 -7.98
C GLY A 333 -0.80 -20.99 -8.61
N GLU A 334 0.14 -21.78 -8.09
CA GLU A 334 0.42 -23.15 -8.55
C GLU A 334 -0.31 -24.14 -7.63
N SER A 335 -1.07 -25.08 -8.21
CA SER A 335 -1.92 -26.02 -7.44
C SER A 335 -1.19 -27.26 -6.91
N GLN A 336 0.14 -27.20 -6.76
CA GLN A 336 0.93 -28.31 -6.22
C GLN A 336 1.19 -28.12 -4.74
N VAL A 337 1.06 -29.22 -3.99
CA VAL A 337 1.38 -29.26 -2.56
C VAL A 337 2.90 -29.32 -2.39
N VAL A 338 3.43 -28.54 -1.44
CA VAL A 338 4.87 -28.41 -1.20
C VAL A 338 5.23 -29.01 0.16
N GLY A 339 6.20 -29.93 0.16
CA GLY A 339 6.77 -30.50 1.38
C GLY A 339 7.58 -29.46 2.17
N LYS A 340 7.44 -29.48 3.49
CA LYS A 340 8.04 -28.49 4.39
C LYS A 340 9.00 -29.15 5.37
N THR A 341 10.10 -28.48 5.68
CA THR A 341 11.12 -28.99 6.64
C THR A 341 11.61 -27.87 7.55
N VAL A 342 12.22 -28.23 8.68
CA VAL A 342 12.71 -27.26 9.67
C VAL A 342 14.04 -26.61 9.25
N ASP A 343 14.75 -27.20 8.28
CA ASP A 343 16.09 -26.79 7.88
C ASP A 343 16.18 -25.34 7.38
N VAL A 344 17.37 -24.76 7.47
CA VAL A 344 17.59 -23.40 6.99
C VAL A 344 17.51 -23.37 5.46
N ALA A 345 16.72 -22.45 4.92
CA ALA A 345 16.52 -22.28 3.50
C ALA A 345 17.04 -20.89 3.07
N PRO A 346 18.32 -20.72 2.67
CA PRO A 346 18.86 -19.42 2.23
C PRO A 346 18.39 -19.07 0.80
N ALA A 347 17.07 -19.07 0.61
CA ALA A 347 16.40 -18.91 -0.67
C ALA A 347 15.87 -17.49 -0.88
N ARG A 348 16.13 -16.94 -2.08
CA ARG A 348 15.62 -15.62 -2.46
C ARG A 348 14.13 -15.65 -2.75
N VAL A 349 13.67 -16.68 -3.46
CA VAL A 349 12.27 -16.88 -3.87
C VAL A 349 11.46 -17.43 -2.69
N ILE A 350 10.21 -16.98 -2.56
CA ILE A 350 9.31 -17.38 -1.47
C ILE A 350 9.00 -18.89 -1.52
N ALA A 351 8.74 -19.41 -2.73
CA ALA A 351 8.42 -20.83 -2.97
C ALA A 351 9.51 -21.80 -2.48
N ASP A 352 10.78 -21.39 -2.55
CA ASP A 352 11.92 -22.22 -2.16
C ASP A 352 12.17 -22.22 -0.63
N ARG A 353 11.45 -21.38 0.13
CA ARG A 353 11.57 -21.28 1.59
C ARG A 353 10.71 -22.35 2.28
N HIS A 354 11.13 -23.59 2.14
CA HIS A 354 10.46 -24.79 2.70
C HIS A 354 10.33 -24.77 4.23
N CYS A 355 11.05 -23.88 4.92
CA CYS A 355 11.02 -23.76 6.37
C CYS A 355 10.11 -22.65 6.91
N MET A 356 9.38 -22.00 6.02
CA MET A 356 8.38 -20.98 6.31
C MET A 356 6.98 -21.47 5.97
N LEU A 357 6.01 -21.00 6.75
CA LEU A 357 4.58 -21.06 6.47
C LEU A 357 4.07 -19.63 6.25
N TYR A 358 3.10 -19.44 5.36
CA TYR A 358 2.61 -18.13 4.98
C TYR A 358 1.12 -17.99 5.26
N GLN A 359 0.68 -16.82 5.71
CA GLN A 359 -0.73 -16.57 5.98
C GLN A 359 -1.59 -16.95 4.77
N GLY A 360 -2.71 -17.64 5.00
CA GLY A 360 -3.69 -17.97 3.95
C GLY A 360 -3.36 -19.21 3.11
N THR A 361 -2.22 -19.88 3.33
CA THR A 361 -1.97 -21.24 2.83
C THR A 361 -2.68 -22.27 3.70
N VAL A 362 -2.84 -23.51 3.23
CA VAL A 362 -3.56 -24.57 3.96
C VAL A 362 -2.65 -25.77 4.17
N VAL A 363 -2.62 -26.32 5.39
CA VAL A 363 -1.91 -27.57 5.67
C VAL A 363 -2.66 -28.72 5.00
N ALA A 364 -2.04 -29.36 4.02
CA ALA A 364 -2.63 -30.46 3.27
C ALA A 364 -2.47 -31.79 4.01
N ALA A 365 -1.30 -32.03 4.60
CA ALA A 365 -1.00 -33.22 5.39
C ALA A 365 0.03 -32.93 6.49
N GLY A 366 0.08 -33.82 7.49
CA GLY A 366 1.05 -33.75 8.58
C GLY A 366 0.67 -32.81 9.72
N SER A 367 1.66 -32.53 10.57
CA SER A 367 1.56 -31.61 11.70
C SER A 367 2.76 -30.67 11.77
N ALA A 368 2.56 -29.49 12.37
CA ALA A 368 3.59 -28.48 12.49
C ALA A 368 3.49 -27.72 13.81
N VAL A 369 4.66 -27.34 14.33
CA VAL A 369 4.80 -26.33 15.36
C VAL A 369 5.61 -25.19 14.76
N ALA A 370 5.10 -23.97 14.81
CA ALA A 370 5.75 -22.84 14.16
C ALA A 370 5.67 -21.57 15.02
N VAL A 371 6.71 -20.74 14.97
CA VAL A 371 6.72 -19.43 15.64
C VAL A 371 6.28 -18.35 14.66
N VAL A 372 5.38 -17.48 15.09
CA VAL A 372 4.85 -16.36 14.33
C VAL A 372 5.93 -15.31 14.14
N THR A 373 6.22 -14.98 12.88
CA THR A 373 7.28 -14.04 12.47
C THR A 373 6.74 -12.72 11.92
N ALA A 374 5.51 -12.72 11.38
CA ALA A 374 4.80 -11.52 10.96
C ALA A 374 3.28 -11.71 11.04
N VAL A 375 2.53 -10.63 11.28
CA VAL A 375 1.06 -10.64 11.45
C VAL A 375 0.40 -9.47 10.72
N GLY A 376 -0.82 -9.66 10.22
CA GLY A 376 -1.60 -8.62 9.54
C GLY A 376 -0.86 -8.03 8.33
N THR A 377 -0.75 -6.70 8.26
CA THR A 377 -0.07 -5.99 7.15
C THR A 377 1.39 -6.37 6.94
N ASP A 378 2.05 -6.96 7.93
CA ASP A 378 3.46 -7.35 7.83
C ASP A 378 3.67 -8.73 7.20
N THR A 379 2.61 -9.51 6.98
CA THR A 379 2.70 -10.81 6.27
C THR A 379 2.94 -10.63 4.77
N GLU A 380 3.39 -11.66 4.06
CA GLU A 380 3.57 -11.61 2.60
C GLU A 380 2.24 -11.26 1.90
N ILE A 381 1.12 -11.85 2.32
CA ILE A 381 -0.21 -11.49 1.81
C ILE A 381 -0.63 -10.08 2.22
N GLY A 382 -0.41 -9.69 3.48
CA GLY A 382 -0.70 -8.33 3.96
C GLY A 382 0.05 -7.26 3.15
N ARG A 383 1.33 -7.50 2.87
CA ARG A 383 2.18 -6.62 2.08
C ARG A 383 1.73 -6.50 0.63
N THR A 384 1.35 -7.61 -0.02
CA THR A 384 0.82 -7.55 -1.40
C THR A 384 -0.51 -6.80 -1.48
N THR A 385 -1.35 -6.93 -0.44
CA THR A 385 -2.63 -6.21 -0.36
C THR A 385 -2.41 -4.69 -0.24
N LEU A 386 -1.45 -4.24 0.58
CA LEU A 386 -1.09 -2.82 0.69
C LEU A 386 -0.52 -2.23 -0.61
N MET A 387 0.08 -3.06 -1.46
CA MET A 387 0.60 -2.65 -2.76
C MET A 387 -0.46 -2.68 -3.88
N GLY A 388 -1.74 -2.90 -3.54
CA GLY A 388 -2.86 -2.92 -4.50
C GLY A 388 -3.14 -4.29 -5.10
N GLY A 389 -2.57 -5.38 -4.55
CA GLY A 389 -2.93 -6.74 -4.92
C GLY A 389 -4.32 -7.11 -4.38
N ALA A 390 -5.18 -7.67 -5.23
CA ALA A 390 -6.45 -8.23 -4.77
C ALA A 390 -6.21 -9.43 -3.84
N PRO A 391 -6.96 -9.57 -2.72
CA PRO A 391 -6.85 -10.74 -1.85
C PRO A 391 -7.13 -12.02 -2.65
N ARG A 392 -6.16 -12.93 -2.69
CA ARG A 392 -6.35 -14.25 -3.30
C ARG A 392 -7.09 -15.15 -2.31
N SER A 393 -8.10 -15.87 -2.79
CA SER A 393 -8.95 -16.71 -1.94
C SER A 393 -8.14 -17.82 -1.29
N VAL A 394 -8.33 -18.01 0.02
CA VAL A 394 -7.87 -19.18 0.80
C VAL A 394 -8.42 -20.46 0.15
N GLY A 395 -7.61 -21.52 0.11
CA GLY A 395 -7.68 -22.67 -0.81
C GLY A 395 -9.04 -23.33 -1.09
N VAL A 396 -9.07 -24.15 -2.16
CA VAL A 396 -10.29 -24.75 -2.74
C VAL A 396 -11.10 -25.58 -1.74
N HIS A 397 -10.46 -26.20 -0.74
CA HIS A 397 -11.13 -26.96 0.32
C HIS A 397 -11.99 -26.09 1.25
N THR A 398 -11.59 -24.85 1.55
CA THR A 398 -12.41 -23.91 2.33
C THR A 398 -13.60 -23.39 1.52
N ARG A 399 -13.43 -23.31 0.19
CA ARG A 399 -14.50 -22.93 -0.76
C ARG A 399 -15.65 -23.93 -0.75
N LEU A 400 -15.37 -25.23 -0.60
CA LEU A 400 -16.39 -26.28 -0.47
C LEU A 400 -17.23 -26.09 0.80
N ASN A 401 -16.62 -25.81 1.96
CA ASN A 401 -17.37 -25.55 3.19
C ASN A 401 -18.22 -24.27 3.14
N SER A 402 -17.78 -23.25 2.39
CA SER A 402 -18.56 -22.02 2.19
C SER A 402 -19.76 -22.23 1.25
N LEU A 403 -19.63 -23.08 0.22
CA LEU A 403 -20.71 -23.42 -0.71
C LEU A 403 -21.77 -24.31 -0.05
N VAL A 404 -21.38 -25.22 0.85
CA VAL A 404 -22.33 -26.04 1.62
C VAL A 404 -23.22 -25.17 2.52
N ARG A 405 -22.68 -24.11 3.13
CA ARG A 405 -23.48 -23.17 3.94
C ARG A 405 -24.33 -22.20 3.11
N LEU A 406 -23.96 -21.91 1.87
CA LEU A 406 -24.75 -21.11 0.94
C LEU A 406 -25.94 -21.89 0.35
N ALA A 407 -25.83 -23.22 0.24
CA ALA A 407 -26.88 -24.10 -0.27
C ALA A 407 -27.96 -24.43 0.78
N LEU A 408 -27.64 -24.41 2.08
CA LEU A 408 -28.56 -24.73 3.18
C LEU A 408 -29.83 -23.86 3.25
N PRO A 409 -29.81 -22.52 3.03
CA PRO A 409 -31.04 -21.73 3.00
C PRO A 409 -31.89 -21.98 1.73
N ILE A 410 -31.29 -22.46 0.64
CA ILE A 410 -32.02 -22.77 -0.61
C ILE A 410 -32.81 -24.09 -0.44
N SER A 411 -32.28 -25.06 0.31
CA SER A 411 -32.96 -26.32 0.58
C SER A 411 -34.13 -26.20 1.58
N VAL A 412 -34.08 -25.24 2.51
CA VAL A 412 -35.19 -24.99 3.46
C VAL A 412 -36.28 -24.12 2.83
N GLY A 413 -35.95 -23.27 1.85
CA GLY A 413 -36.91 -22.48 1.07
C GLY A 413 -37.77 -23.33 0.12
N ALA A 414 -37.19 -24.33 -0.54
CA ALA A 414 -37.91 -25.21 -1.47
C ALA A 414 -38.90 -26.18 -0.77
N GLY A 415 -38.77 -26.39 0.54
CA GLY A 415 -39.66 -27.27 1.32
C GLY A 415 -40.97 -26.61 1.79
N ARG A 416 -41.13 -25.29 1.64
CA ARG A 416 -42.34 -24.57 2.07
C ARG A 416 -43.42 -24.43 0.99
N ASP A 417 -43.08 -24.61 -0.29
CA ASP A 417 -44.04 -24.52 -1.40
C ASP A 417 -44.63 -25.89 -1.82
N ALA A 418 -44.18 -27.00 -1.22
CA ALA A 418 -44.66 -28.35 -1.54
C ALA A 418 -45.71 -28.90 -0.54
N VAL A 419 -46.06 -28.16 0.52
CA VAL A 419 -47.09 -28.54 1.51
C VAL A 419 -48.11 -27.41 1.60
N GLY A 420 -48.85 -27.22 0.51
CA GLY A 420 -49.80 -26.12 0.39
C GLY A 420 -50.70 -26.26 -0.83
N HIS A 421 -51.23 -27.46 -1.09
CA HIS A 421 -52.48 -27.65 -1.82
C HIS A 421 -53.14 -28.97 -1.44
#